data_AF-A0A4Z2B2E4-F1
#
_entry.id   AF-A0A4Z2B2E4-F1
#
_cell.length_a   1.000
_cell.length_b   1.000
_cell.length_c   1.000
_cell.angle_alpha   90.00
_cell.angle_beta   90.00
_cell.angle_gamma   90.00
#
_symmetry.space_group_name_H-M   'P 1'
#
loop_
_entity.id
_entity.type
_entity.pdbx_description
1 polymer ?
#
loop_
_entity_poly.entity_id
_entity_poly.type
_entity_poly.pdbx_seq_one_letter_code
_entity_poly.pdbx_strand_id
1 'polypeptide(L)'
;MERKLEEEEMKEDQGGQKCVPGIIYLGHIPPRLRPRHLRNMLSSYGEVGRVFLQPEDQQVRRRKKRSGLRRCDFTEGWVEFRDKRVAKKYLHKFQWTHLSERLAYEQTVLQQRLRTEVSQAKRETSFYLSNVDKSAHLEKLRKRRKQEGQQVEERTWDFSQRQTEEEIQTRKRRKSCRSQKQLEKSGQLQQQSHSNTSLLAKIFRASTAD
;
A
#
# COMPACT_ATOMS: atom_id res chain seq x y z
N MET A 1 -21.47 -31.72 -17.91
CA MET A 1 -22.48 -32.74 -17.56
C MET A 1 -22.39 -33.17 -16.10
N GLU A 2 -21.20 -33.25 -15.49
CA GLU A 2 -21.01 -33.63 -14.08
C GLU A 2 -21.65 -32.66 -13.06
N ARG A 3 -21.65 -31.35 -13.31
CA ARG A 3 -22.30 -30.35 -12.42
C ARG A 3 -23.83 -30.44 -12.37
N LYS A 4 -24.47 -31.05 -13.38
CA LYS A 4 -25.93 -31.26 -13.39
C LYS A 4 -26.35 -32.50 -12.57
N LEU A 5 -25.44 -33.46 -12.38
CA LEU A 5 -25.70 -34.67 -11.60
C LEU A 5 -25.58 -34.42 -10.08
N GLU A 6 -24.74 -33.48 -9.64
CA GLU A 6 -24.67 -33.07 -8.22
C GLU A 6 -25.87 -32.22 -7.77
N GLU A 7 -26.55 -31.53 -8.70
CA GLU A 7 -27.75 -30.74 -8.39
C GLU A 7 -29.03 -31.60 -8.32
N GLU A 8 -29.08 -32.78 -8.95
CA GLU A 8 -30.26 -33.64 -8.91
C GLU A 8 -30.41 -34.46 -7.60
N GLU A 9 -29.33 -34.69 -6.84
CA GLU A 9 -29.43 -35.25 -5.48
C GLU A 9 -30.02 -34.26 -4.44
N MET A 10 -30.40 -33.05 -4.86
CA MET A 10 -30.83 -31.97 -3.97
C MET A 10 -32.36 -31.88 -3.78
N LYS A 11 -33.14 -32.85 -4.28
CA LYS A 11 -34.61 -32.82 -4.22
C LYS A 11 -35.29 -34.04 -3.58
N GLU A 12 -34.58 -34.84 -2.79
CA GLU A 12 -35.22 -35.88 -1.97
C GLU A 12 -34.99 -35.62 -0.48
N ASP A 13 -35.95 -34.96 0.16
CA ASP A 13 -36.75 -35.48 1.28
C ASP A 13 -37.56 -34.31 1.86
N GLN A 14 -38.71 -34.02 1.26
CA GLN A 14 -39.80 -33.32 1.94
C GLN A 14 -40.72 -34.39 2.51
N GLY A 15 -40.30 -35.00 3.62
CA GLY A 15 -41.09 -35.97 4.37
C GLY A 15 -40.69 -35.84 5.82
N GLY A 16 -41.67 -35.70 6.73
CA GLY A 16 -41.51 -35.45 8.17
C GLY A 16 -40.76 -36.54 8.93
N GLN A 17 -39.48 -36.71 8.63
CA GLN A 17 -38.55 -37.55 9.36
C GLN A 17 -37.95 -36.72 10.50
N LYS A 18 -37.96 -37.30 11.70
CA LYS A 18 -37.42 -36.67 12.91
C LYS A 18 -35.98 -36.23 12.67
N CYS A 19 -35.66 -34.96 12.94
CA CYS A 19 -34.30 -34.42 12.89
C CYS A 19 -33.39 -35.23 13.83
N VAL A 20 -32.60 -36.14 13.27
CA VAL A 20 -31.60 -36.88 14.04
C VAL A 20 -30.35 -36.02 14.14
N PRO A 21 -29.91 -35.66 15.35
CA PRO A 21 -28.70 -34.89 15.54
C PRO A 21 -27.48 -35.65 15.02
N GLY A 22 -26.58 -34.92 14.37
CA GLY A 22 -25.33 -35.45 13.84
C GLY A 22 -24.14 -34.91 14.62
N ILE A 23 -23.20 -35.79 15.00
CA ILE A 23 -21.97 -35.40 15.67
C ILE A 23 -20.80 -35.46 14.69
N ILE A 24 -19.97 -34.42 14.69
CA ILE A 24 -18.75 -34.31 13.89
C ILE A 24 -17.55 -34.27 14.83
N TYR A 25 -16.62 -35.19 14.64
CA TYR A 25 -15.35 -35.21 15.36
C TYR A 25 -14.28 -34.40 14.64
N LEU A 26 -13.55 -33.61 15.42
CA LEU A 26 -12.46 -32.75 15.00
C LEU A 26 -11.17 -33.25 15.66
N GLY A 27 -10.35 -33.97 14.89
CA GLY A 27 -9.13 -34.60 15.43
C GLY A 27 -7.96 -33.64 15.65
N HIS A 28 -7.91 -32.50 14.95
CA HIS A 28 -6.82 -31.54 15.08
C HIS A 28 -7.35 -30.11 15.05
N ILE A 29 -7.25 -29.40 16.19
CA ILE A 29 -7.76 -28.04 16.32
C ILE A 29 -6.63 -27.03 16.21
N PRO A 30 -6.69 -26.07 15.26
CA PRO A 30 -5.72 -25.00 15.17
C PRO A 30 -5.59 -24.20 16.48
N PRO A 31 -4.36 -23.78 16.85
CA PRO A 31 -4.15 -23.00 18.06
C PRO A 31 -4.91 -21.67 17.99
N ARG A 32 -5.39 -21.20 19.15
CA ARG A 32 -6.25 -20.01 19.31
C ARG A 32 -7.68 -20.15 18.75
N LEU A 33 -8.06 -21.27 18.16
CA LEU A 33 -9.46 -21.53 17.82
C LEU A 33 -10.27 -21.72 19.11
N ARG A 34 -11.45 -21.10 19.18
CA ARG A 34 -12.35 -21.20 20.35
C ARG A 34 -13.68 -21.83 19.92
N PRO A 35 -14.43 -22.46 20.83
CA PRO A 35 -15.76 -23.01 20.52
C PRO A 35 -16.73 -21.97 19.91
N ARG A 36 -16.62 -20.69 20.29
CA ARG A 36 -17.39 -19.60 19.70
C ARG A 36 -17.10 -19.38 18.22
N HIS A 37 -15.83 -19.49 17.81
CA HIS A 37 -15.44 -19.34 16.41
C HIS A 37 -16.02 -20.48 15.57
N LEU A 38 -15.95 -21.73 16.07
CA LEU A 38 -16.59 -22.88 15.43
C LEU A 38 -18.10 -22.67 15.28
N ARG A 39 -18.78 -22.22 16.34
CA ARG A 39 -20.22 -21.94 16.30
C ARG A 39 -20.55 -20.88 15.25
N ASN A 40 -19.87 -19.74 15.25
CA ASN A 40 -20.16 -18.63 14.33
C ASN A 40 -19.94 -19.04 12.87
N MET A 41 -18.88 -19.81 12.59
CA MET A 41 -18.58 -20.23 11.23
C MET A 41 -19.48 -21.38 10.76
N LEU A 42 -19.77 -22.35 11.63
CA LEU A 42 -20.65 -23.47 11.28
C LEU A 42 -22.12 -23.06 11.24
N SER A 43 -22.48 -21.94 11.89
CA SER A 43 -23.82 -21.36 11.86
C SER A 43 -24.27 -20.93 10.47
N SER A 44 -23.37 -20.65 9.52
CA SER A 44 -23.76 -20.33 8.14
C SER A 44 -24.21 -21.56 7.35
N TYR A 45 -23.79 -22.76 7.78
CA TYR A 45 -24.12 -24.02 7.12
C TYR A 45 -25.32 -24.73 7.76
N GLY A 46 -25.54 -24.53 9.07
CA GLY A 46 -26.74 -25.00 9.75
C GLY A 46 -26.73 -24.78 11.26
N GLU A 47 -27.77 -25.25 11.92
CA GLU A 47 -27.94 -25.03 13.36
C GLU A 47 -27.00 -25.90 14.19
N VAL A 48 -26.06 -25.24 14.86
CA VAL A 48 -25.06 -25.87 15.73
C VAL A 48 -25.63 -26.02 17.15
N GLY A 49 -25.66 -27.25 17.64
CA GLY A 49 -26.03 -27.60 19.01
C GLY A 49 -24.87 -27.41 19.98
N ARG A 50 -24.46 -28.48 20.67
CA ARG A 50 -23.36 -28.46 21.63
C ARG A 50 -22.00 -28.51 20.93
N VAL A 51 -21.02 -27.83 21.52
CA VAL A 51 -19.63 -27.87 21.05
C VAL A 51 -18.76 -28.19 22.25
N PHE A 52 -18.00 -29.27 22.16
CA PHE A 52 -17.04 -29.66 23.18
C PHE A 52 -15.65 -29.70 22.55
N LEU A 53 -14.71 -28.97 23.14
CA LEU A 53 -13.31 -29.05 22.76
C LEU A 53 -12.52 -29.47 24.01
N GLN A 54 -11.71 -30.51 23.85
CA GLN A 54 -10.86 -31.04 24.89
C GLN A 54 -9.64 -30.12 25.06
N PRO A 55 -9.46 -29.53 26.26
CA PRO A 55 -8.29 -28.72 26.53
C PRO A 55 -7.02 -29.58 26.53
N GLU A 56 -5.91 -28.98 26.10
CA GLU A 56 -4.57 -29.56 26.22
C GLU A 56 -4.21 -29.88 27.69
N ASP A 57 -3.27 -30.83 27.86
CA ASP A 57 -2.85 -31.32 29.17
C ASP A 57 -2.49 -30.19 30.15
N GLN A 58 -2.89 -30.40 31.41
CA GLN A 58 -2.74 -29.44 32.48
C GLN A 58 -1.27 -29.08 32.73
N GLN A 59 -0.34 -30.01 32.52
CA GLN A 59 1.09 -29.76 32.69
C GLN A 59 1.62 -28.75 31.67
N VAL A 60 1.30 -28.96 30.39
CA VAL A 60 1.68 -28.04 29.30
C VAL A 60 1.06 -26.68 29.55
N ARG A 61 -0.20 -26.63 29.97
CA ARG A 61 -0.89 -25.39 30.34
C ARG A 61 -0.21 -24.67 31.52
N ARG A 62 0.23 -25.41 32.55
CA ARG A 62 0.97 -24.83 33.69
C ARG A 62 2.32 -24.27 33.24
N ARG A 63 3.04 -24.98 32.37
CA ARG A 63 4.31 -24.51 31.79
C ARG A 63 4.12 -23.24 30.97
N LYS A 64 3.11 -23.22 30.08
CA LYS A 64 2.72 -22.03 29.30
C LYS A 64 2.32 -20.86 30.21
N LYS A 65 1.58 -21.12 31.29
CA LYS A 65 1.21 -20.09 32.27
C LYS A 65 2.44 -19.50 32.98
N ARG A 66 3.45 -20.32 33.31
CA ARG A 66 4.73 -19.87 33.87
C ARG A 66 5.52 -19.01 32.87
N SER A 67 5.46 -19.33 31.58
CA SER A 67 6.08 -18.52 30.51
C SER A 67 5.25 -17.30 30.11
N GLY A 68 4.22 -16.91 30.88
CA GLY A 68 3.36 -15.76 30.61
C GLY A 68 2.25 -15.98 29.58
N LEU A 69 2.17 -17.17 28.96
CA LEU A 69 1.17 -17.48 27.95
C LEU A 69 -0.10 -18.06 28.61
N ARG A 70 -1.14 -17.24 28.77
CA ARG A 70 -2.45 -17.68 29.29
C ARG A 70 -3.40 -18.22 28.21
N ARG A 71 -2.86 -18.99 27.26
CA ARG A 71 -3.65 -19.57 26.16
C ARG A 71 -3.99 -21.03 26.47
N CYS A 72 -5.20 -21.42 26.12
CA CYS A 72 -5.63 -22.81 26.12
C CYS A 72 -5.68 -23.23 24.65
N ASP A 73 -4.79 -24.13 24.28
CA ASP A 73 -4.92 -24.85 23.03
C ASP A 73 -5.83 -26.07 23.28
N PHE A 74 -6.53 -26.51 22.25
CA PHE A 74 -7.41 -27.68 22.30
C PHE A 74 -6.79 -28.74 21.40
N THR A 75 -6.81 -30.00 21.83
CA THR A 75 -6.25 -31.09 21.04
C THR A 75 -7.28 -31.59 20.04
N GLU A 76 -8.43 -31.97 20.57
CA GLU A 76 -9.52 -32.62 19.86
C GLU A 76 -10.86 -32.09 20.35
N GLY A 77 -11.93 -32.41 19.64
CA GLY A 77 -13.26 -32.01 20.04
C GLY A 77 -14.34 -32.52 19.12
N TRP A 78 -15.59 -32.24 19.47
CA TRP A 78 -16.73 -32.60 18.67
C TRP A 78 -17.78 -31.48 18.65
N VAL A 79 -18.50 -31.43 17.54
CA VAL A 79 -19.57 -30.48 17.29
C VAL A 79 -20.84 -31.27 16.99
N GLU A 80 -21.90 -30.99 17.73
CA GLU A 80 -23.23 -31.51 17.48
C GLU A 80 -24.00 -30.54 16.57
N PHE A 81 -24.60 -31.09 15.52
CA PHE A 81 -25.54 -30.42 14.63
C PHE A 81 -26.95 -30.94 14.90
N ARG A 82 -27.95 -30.09 14.75
CA ARG A 82 -29.36 -30.53 14.84
C ARG A 82 -29.74 -31.55 13.78
N ASP A 83 -29.15 -31.43 12.58
CA ASP A 83 -29.43 -32.32 11.46
C ASP A 83 -28.17 -33.02 10.95
N LYS A 84 -28.14 -34.35 11.00
CA LYS A 84 -27.04 -35.17 10.43
C LYS A 84 -26.87 -34.97 8.92
N ARG A 85 -27.93 -34.62 8.19
CA ARG A 85 -27.90 -34.39 6.73
C ARG A 85 -27.00 -33.19 6.38
N VAL A 86 -27.12 -32.11 7.15
CA VAL A 86 -26.28 -30.92 7.05
C VAL A 86 -24.82 -31.30 7.30
N ALA A 87 -24.55 -32.03 8.39
CA ALA A 87 -23.19 -32.48 8.72
C ALA A 87 -22.53 -33.25 7.55
N LYS A 88 -23.24 -34.22 6.94
CA LYS A 88 -22.69 -35.02 5.83
C LYS A 88 -22.46 -34.17 4.57
N LYS A 89 -23.39 -33.27 4.25
CA LYS A 89 -23.36 -32.46 3.03
C LYS A 89 -22.33 -31.36 3.05
N TYR A 90 -22.03 -30.73 4.18
CA TYR A 90 -21.09 -29.60 4.18
C TYR A 90 -19.67 -30.00 4.56
N LEU A 91 -19.52 -31.05 5.37
CA LEU A 91 -18.22 -31.40 5.92
C LEU A 91 -17.28 -32.05 4.89
N HIS A 92 -17.80 -32.69 3.84
CA HIS A 92 -16.94 -33.30 2.81
C HIS A 92 -16.06 -32.28 2.05
N LYS A 93 -16.50 -31.02 1.97
CA LYS A 93 -15.76 -29.90 1.35
C LYS A 93 -15.08 -29.00 2.38
N PHE A 94 -15.20 -29.30 3.66
CA PHE A 94 -14.76 -28.42 4.72
C PHE A 94 -13.29 -28.64 5.07
N GLN A 95 -12.49 -27.58 4.96
CA GLN A 95 -11.09 -27.58 5.35
C GLN A 95 -10.85 -26.64 6.55
N TRP A 96 -9.88 -26.98 7.38
CA TRP A 96 -9.43 -26.14 8.51
C TRP A 96 -8.96 -24.75 8.06
N THR A 97 -8.48 -24.63 6.84
CA THR A 97 -8.12 -23.34 6.21
C THR A 97 -9.28 -22.36 6.27
N HIS A 98 -10.50 -22.80 5.98
CA HIS A 98 -11.72 -21.98 6.04
C HIS A 98 -12.01 -21.47 7.46
N LEU A 99 -11.67 -22.24 8.49
CA LEU A 99 -11.81 -21.81 9.89
C LEU A 99 -10.73 -20.80 10.30
N SER A 100 -9.51 -21.00 9.79
CA SER A 100 -8.36 -20.19 10.15
C SER A 100 -8.29 -18.87 9.38
N GLU A 101 -8.88 -18.79 8.19
CA GLU A 101 -8.73 -17.65 7.27
C GLU A 101 -9.25 -16.35 7.89
N ARG A 102 -10.48 -16.35 8.40
CA ARG A 102 -11.06 -15.16 9.03
C ARG A 102 -10.28 -14.74 10.27
N LEU A 103 -9.88 -15.70 11.09
CA LEU A 103 -9.15 -15.45 12.33
C LEU A 103 -7.70 -14.98 12.06
N ALA A 104 -7.08 -15.48 11.00
CA ALA A 104 -5.79 -15.03 10.52
C ALA A 104 -5.87 -13.62 9.93
N TYR A 105 -6.90 -13.35 9.11
CA TYR A 105 -7.14 -12.04 8.51
C TYR A 105 -7.32 -10.94 9.56
N GLU A 106 -8.17 -11.17 10.56
CA GLU A 106 -8.38 -10.19 11.64
C GLU A 106 -7.06 -9.92 12.40
N GLN A 107 -6.23 -10.95 12.62
CA GLN A 107 -4.93 -10.80 13.25
C GLN A 107 -3.92 -10.05 12.39
N THR A 108 -3.84 -10.36 11.09
CA THR A 108 -2.89 -9.70 10.18
C THR A 108 -3.24 -8.22 10.01
N VAL A 109 -4.52 -7.88 9.90
CA VAL A 109 -5.00 -6.50 9.81
C VAL A 109 -4.62 -5.72 11.07
N LEU A 110 -4.91 -6.26 12.26
CA LEU A 110 -4.54 -5.60 13.52
C LEU A 110 -3.03 -5.43 13.68
N GLN A 111 -2.25 -6.47 13.34
CA GLN A 111 -0.80 -6.40 13.39
C GLN A 111 -0.23 -5.41 12.38
N GLN A 112 -0.80 -5.30 11.18
CA GLN A 112 -0.41 -4.33 10.18
C GLN A 112 -0.63 -2.90 10.68
N ARG A 113 -1.81 -2.59 11.22
CA ARG A 113 -2.13 -1.27 11.78
C ARG A 113 -1.18 -0.89 12.92
N LEU A 114 -0.99 -1.80 13.88
CA LEU A 114 -0.06 -1.58 14.99
C LEU A 114 1.38 -1.36 14.49
N ARG A 115 1.82 -2.14 13.49
CA ARG A 115 3.15 -1.97 12.89
C ARG A 115 3.29 -0.61 12.23
N THR A 116 2.27 -0.15 11.51
CA THR A 116 2.30 1.18 10.88
C THR A 116 2.35 2.29 11.91
N GLU A 117 1.55 2.22 12.97
CA GLU A 117 1.54 3.20 14.07
C GLU A 117 2.91 3.25 14.78
N VAL A 118 3.45 2.08 15.14
CA VAL A 118 4.79 1.99 15.77
C VAL A 118 5.86 2.52 14.83
N SER A 119 5.78 2.23 13.53
CA SER A 119 6.74 2.72 12.55
C SER A 119 6.70 4.24 12.39
N GLN A 120 5.51 4.84 12.44
CA GLN A 120 5.32 6.28 12.39
C GLN A 120 5.93 6.96 13.63
N ALA A 121 5.57 6.49 14.83
CA ALA A 121 6.10 7.01 16.08
C ALA A 121 7.63 6.89 16.15
N LYS A 122 8.19 5.76 15.70
CA LYS A 122 9.65 5.57 15.62
C LYS A 122 10.29 6.53 14.63
N ARG A 123 9.71 6.72 13.45
CA ARG A 123 10.24 7.63 12.42
C ARG A 123 10.26 9.07 12.94
N GLU A 124 9.19 9.52 13.57
CA GLU A 124 9.09 10.85 14.17
C GLU A 124 10.13 11.01 15.28
N THR A 125 10.23 10.07 16.22
CA THR A 125 11.21 10.11 17.31
C THR A 125 12.65 10.15 16.78
N SER A 126 12.99 9.26 15.84
CA SER A 126 14.31 9.25 15.21
C SER A 126 14.62 10.54 14.45
N PHE A 127 13.61 11.14 13.81
CA PHE A 127 13.75 12.43 13.16
C PHE A 127 14.10 13.53 14.17
N TYR A 128 13.39 13.59 15.30
CA TYR A 128 13.68 14.55 16.37
C TYR A 128 15.08 14.39 16.96
N LEU A 129 15.49 13.16 17.28
CA LEU A 129 16.85 12.89 17.78
C LEU A 129 17.91 13.35 16.78
N SER A 130 17.74 13.01 15.49
CA SER A 130 18.70 13.42 14.46
C SER A 130 18.78 14.95 14.29
N ASN A 131 17.67 15.67 14.52
CA ASN A 131 17.65 17.12 14.43
C ASN A 131 18.30 17.79 15.65
N VAL A 132 18.11 17.22 16.85
CA VAL A 132 18.81 17.66 18.07
C VAL A 132 20.32 17.42 17.95
N ASP A 133 20.74 16.28 17.41
CA ASP A 133 22.15 15.99 17.18
C ASP A 133 22.77 16.95 16.15
N LYS A 134 22.06 17.21 15.04
CA LYS A 134 22.48 18.18 14.04
C LYS A 134 22.56 19.60 14.60
N SER A 135 21.59 20.03 15.40
CA SER A 135 21.60 21.38 15.98
C SER A 135 22.74 21.55 16.98
N ALA A 136 22.98 20.55 17.83
CA ALA A 136 24.13 20.54 18.74
C ALA A 136 25.46 20.58 17.97
N HIS A 137 25.56 19.87 16.85
CA HIS A 137 26.74 19.90 15.98
C HIS A 137 26.94 21.28 15.34
N LEU A 138 25.88 21.88 14.80
CA LEU A 138 25.91 23.23 14.21
C LEU A 138 26.25 24.30 15.26
N GLU A 139 25.77 24.16 16.50
CA GLU A 139 26.09 25.08 17.59
C GLU A 139 27.58 25.01 17.97
N LYS A 140 28.16 23.80 18.05
CA LYS A 140 29.60 23.61 18.25
C LYS A 140 30.42 24.24 17.12
N LEU A 141 30.00 24.05 15.86
CA LEU A 141 30.63 24.69 14.70
C LEU A 141 30.52 26.22 14.77
N ARG A 142 29.35 26.76 15.11
CA ARG A 142 29.13 28.22 15.29
C ARG A 142 30.03 28.79 16.38
N LYS A 143 30.18 28.11 17.52
CA LYS A 143 31.07 28.53 18.62
C LYS A 143 32.54 28.58 18.16
N ARG A 144 33.01 27.55 17.43
CA ARG A 144 34.39 27.54 16.89
C ARG A 144 34.62 28.66 15.87
N ARG A 145 33.69 28.86 14.93
CA ARG A 145 33.80 29.95 13.93
C ARG A 145 33.78 31.35 14.54
N LYS A 146 32.99 31.57 15.61
CA LYS A 146 32.99 32.84 16.36
C LYS A 146 34.35 33.11 17.01
N GLN A 147 35.02 32.08 17.54
CA GLN A 147 36.37 32.19 18.09
C GLN A 147 37.42 32.48 17.00
N GLU A 148 37.23 31.93 15.81
CA GLU A 148 38.07 32.18 14.63
C GLU A 148 37.80 33.55 13.95
N GLY A 149 36.86 34.36 14.48
CA GLY A 149 36.55 35.71 13.97
C GLY A 149 35.88 35.73 12.59
N GLN A 150 35.41 34.59 12.09
CA GLN A 150 34.92 34.45 10.73
C GLN A 150 33.44 34.86 10.63
N GLN A 151 33.17 36.03 10.05
CA GLN A 151 31.82 36.53 9.81
C GLN A 151 31.17 35.71 8.69
N VAL A 152 30.12 34.95 9.03
CA VAL A 152 29.34 34.17 8.05
C VAL A 152 28.11 34.99 7.71
N GLU A 153 27.98 35.43 6.45
CA GLU A 153 26.69 35.91 5.95
C GLU A 153 25.66 34.80 6.11
N GLU A 154 24.65 35.04 6.95
CA GLU A 154 23.48 34.18 6.98
C GLU A 154 22.81 34.30 5.61
N ARG A 155 22.97 33.27 4.76
CA ARG A 155 22.20 33.16 3.53
C ARG A 155 20.74 32.99 3.91
N THR A 156 20.05 34.11 4.05
CA THR A 156 18.60 34.19 4.09
C THR A 156 18.13 33.53 2.81
N TRP A 157 17.29 32.50 2.93
CA TRP A 157 16.67 31.91 1.75
C TRP A 157 15.84 32.98 1.06
N ASP A 158 16.32 33.49 -0.07
CA ASP A 158 15.53 34.36 -0.93
C ASP A 158 14.37 33.52 -1.49
N PHE A 159 13.17 33.70 -0.94
CA PHE A 159 11.96 33.10 -1.48
C PHE A 159 11.70 33.70 -2.87
N SER A 160 12.25 33.09 -3.91
CA SER A 160 11.91 33.44 -5.28
C SER A 160 10.50 32.93 -5.58
N GLN A 161 9.53 33.82 -5.44
CA GLN A 161 8.15 33.60 -5.86
C GLN A 161 8.13 33.16 -7.33
N ARG A 162 7.43 32.05 -7.62
CA ARG A 162 7.28 31.58 -9.01
C ARG A 162 6.53 32.64 -9.81
N GLN A 163 7.07 33.02 -10.97
CA GLN A 163 6.42 33.94 -11.90
C GLN A 163 5.00 33.45 -12.22
N THR A 164 4.01 34.35 -12.20
CA THR A 164 2.61 34.04 -12.55
C THR A 164 2.48 33.75 -14.04
N GLU A 165 1.44 33.00 -14.43
CA GLU A 165 1.21 32.54 -15.80
C GLU A 165 1.17 33.71 -16.82
N GLU A 166 0.61 34.86 -16.42
CA GLU A 166 0.57 36.08 -17.24
C GLU A 166 1.97 36.64 -17.53
N GLU A 167 2.87 36.60 -16.54
CA GLU A 167 4.26 37.05 -16.67
C GLU A 167 5.06 36.13 -17.61
N ILE A 168 4.76 34.82 -17.57
CA ILE A 168 5.33 33.83 -18.48
C ILE A 168 4.85 34.08 -19.93
N GLN A 169 3.57 34.37 -20.13
CA GLN A 169 3.00 34.64 -21.45
C GLN A 169 3.54 35.94 -22.06
N THR A 170 3.61 37.03 -21.31
CA THR A 170 4.18 38.31 -21.79
C THR A 170 5.65 38.15 -22.17
N ARG A 171 6.44 37.41 -21.38
CA ARG A 171 7.85 37.12 -21.68
C ARG A 171 8.01 36.28 -22.96
N LYS A 172 7.15 35.28 -23.18
CA LYS A 172 7.15 34.47 -24.42
C LYS A 172 6.78 35.31 -25.64
N ARG A 173 5.76 36.17 -25.55
CA ARG A 173 5.38 37.11 -26.62
C ARG A 173 6.50 38.07 -26.98
N ARG A 174 7.21 38.63 -25.97
CA ARG A 174 8.36 39.52 -26.19
C ARG A 174 9.53 38.81 -26.87
N LYS A 175 9.80 37.55 -26.53
CA LYS A 175 10.82 36.74 -27.21
C LYS A 175 10.45 36.45 -28.66
N SER A 176 9.20 36.06 -28.94
CA SER A 176 8.70 35.82 -30.30
C SER A 176 8.76 37.09 -31.17
N CYS A 177 8.35 38.24 -30.63
CA CYS A 177 8.47 39.54 -31.30
C CYS A 177 9.93 39.90 -31.63
N ARG A 178 10.87 39.61 -30.70
CA ARG A 178 12.29 39.87 -30.92
C ARG A 178 12.88 39.01 -32.04
N SER A 179 12.47 37.75 -32.15
CA SER A 179 12.88 36.86 -33.24
C SER A 179 12.31 37.27 -34.60
N GLN A 180 11.05 37.69 -34.67
CA GLN A 180 10.46 38.20 -35.93
C GLN A 180 11.17 39.46 -36.43
N LYS A 181 11.44 40.43 -35.54
CA LYS A 181 12.19 41.65 -35.91
C LYS A 181 13.61 41.36 -36.41
N GLN A 182 14.27 40.31 -35.90
CA GLN A 182 15.58 39.90 -36.39
C GLN A 182 15.51 39.29 -37.80
N LEU A 183 14.49 38.47 -38.08
CA LEU A 183 14.25 37.89 -39.41
C LEU A 183 13.91 38.96 -40.46
N GLU A 184 13.04 39.92 -40.11
CA GLU A 184 12.70 41.05 -40.97
C GLU A 184 13.92 41.93 -41.29
N LYS A 185 14.76 42.20 -40.28
CA LYS A 185 16.00 42.96 -40.46
C LYS A 185 17.01 42.23 -41.34
N SER A 186 17.14 40.90 -41.20
CA SER A 186 17.97 40.11 -42.12
C SER A 186 17.42 40.07 -43.55
N GLY A 187 16.09 40.02 -43.72
CA GLY A 187 15.46 40.06 -45.03
C GLY A 187 15.64 41.41 -45.74
N GLN A 188 15.53 42.53 -45.00
CA GLN A 188 15.82 43.86 -45.51
C GLN A 188 17.29 44.00 -45.93
N LEU A 189 18.23 43.52 -45.11
CA LEU A 189 19.65 43.50 -45.46
C LEU A 189 19.91 42.66 -46.71
N GLN A 190 19.21 41.53 -46.86
CA GLN A 190 19.33 40.69 -48.06
C GLN A 190 18.79 41.41 -49.30
N GLN A 191 17.61 42.04 -49.24
CA GLN A 191 17.05 42.81 -50.37
C GLN A 191 17.94 43.98 -50.79
N GLN A 192 18.46 44.75 -49.84
CA GLN A 192 19.43 45.82 -50.10
C GLN A 192 20.74 45.31 -50.73
N SER A 193 21.15 44.09 -50.38
CA SER A 193 22.31 43.46 -51.01
C SER A 193 22.01 43.02 -52.45
N HIS A 194 20.77 42.56 -52.73
CA HIS A 194 20.33 42.14 -54.07
C HIS A 194 20.23 43.32 -55.06
N SER A 195 19.87 44.54 -54.61
CA SER A 195 19.90 45.70 -55.51
C SER A 195 21.32 46.02 -56.00
N ASN A 196 22.34 45.71 -55.20
CA ASN A 196 23.74 45.90 -55.54
C ASN A 196 24.32 44.76 -56.40
N THR A 197 23.67 43.60 -56.52
CA THR A 197 24.20 42.48 -57.35
C THR A 197 24.21 42.81 -58.83
N SER A 198 23.19 43.54 -59.32
CA SER A 198 23.14 43.99 -60.72
C SER A 198 24.25 45.01 -61.04
N LEU A 199 24.60 45.85 -60.06
CA LEU A 199 25.64 46.86 -60.14
C LEU A 199 27.02 46.20 -60.10
N LEU A 200 27.24 45.24 -59.20
CA LEU A 200 28.45 44.43 -59.14
C LEU A 200 28.61 43.54 -60.38
N ALA A 201 27.54 42.94 -60.89
CA ALA A 201 27.58 42.16 -62.14
C ALA A 201 27.98 43.04 -63.33
N LYS A 202 27.56 44.31 -63.39
CA LYS A 202 28.01 45.27 -64.41
C LYS A 202 29.48 45.68 -64.24
N ILE A 203 29.95 45.87 -63.01
CA ILE A 203 31.35 46.20 -62.72
C ILE A 203 32.29 45.04 -63.09
N PHE A 204 31.89 43.79 -62.81
CA PHE A 204 32.76 42.63 -62.94
C PHE A 204 32.59 41.80 -64.23
N ARG A 205 31.53 41.98 -65.03
CA ARG A 205 31.36 41.27 -66.34
C ARG A 205 31.88 42.03 -67.56
N ALA A 206 32.37 43.27 -67.39
CA ALA A 206 32.80 44.11 -68.51
C ALA A 206 34.25 43.87 -69.01
N SER A 207 34.98 42.88 -68.48
CA SER A 207 36.41 42.65 -68.83
C SER A 207 36.77 41.24 -69.33
N THR A 208 35.84 40.54 -69.99
CA THR A 208 36.17 39.29 -70.71
C THR A 208 35.67 39.38 -72.14
N ALA A 209 36.36 40.18 -72.94
CA ALA A 209 36.31 40.17 -74.40
C ALA A 209 37.71 40.56 -74.91
N ASP A 210 38.55 39.54 -75.06
CA ASP A 210 39.67 39.40 -76.01
C ASP A 210 39.87 37.90 -76.24
#